data_AF-A0A9D5BST0-F1
#
_entry.id   AF-A0A9D5BST0-F1
#
_cell.length_a   1.000
_cell.length_b   1.000
_cell.length_c   1.000
_cell.angle_alpha   90.00
_cell.angle_beta   90.00
_cell.angle_gamma   90.00
#
_symmetry.space_group_name_H-M   'P 1'
#
loop_
_entity.id
_entity.type
_entity.pdbx_description
1 polymer ?
#
loop_
_entity_poly.entity_id
_entity_poly.type
_entity_poly.pdbx_seq_one_letter_code
_entity_poly.pdbx_strand_id
1 'polypeptide(L)'
;MASSDIQGDQINQEDEQRLKYLGFVHVATIQAVLCFSKLYEYAKENAGPLKSGVQSVEGTVKTVVSPVYKKFHDVPLELLKFIDRKVDESVNDLGKRMPPLVKKAPEVARSVAEEVQRAGVVGTATGIAKSAYAKCEPAAKDLYTKYEPSAERYAVSAWKSLNRLPLFPQVAHIMVPTAT
;
A
#
# COMPACT_ATOMS: atom_id res chain seq x y z
N MET A 1 23.23 42.06 18.45
CA MET A 1 23.58 40.78 17.79
C MET A 1 22.75 39.68 18.44
N ALA A 2 21.54 39.40 17.95
CA ALA A 2 20.63 38.39 18.51
C ALA A 2 19.48 38.04 17.54
N SER A 3 19.78 37.86 16.24
CA SER A 3 18.74 37.47 15.25
C SER A 3 19.20 36.44 14.23
N SER A 4 20.36 35.80 14.43
CA SER A 4 20.91 34.80 13.51
C SER A 4 20.67 33.35 13.95
N ASP A 5 20.20 33.10 15.18
CA ASP A 5 20.09 31.74 15.71
C ASP A 5 18.71 31.08 15.50
N ILE A 6 17.68 31.85 15.12
CA ILE A 6 16.32 31.31 14.88
C ILE A 6 16.19 30.68 13.49
N GLN A 7 17.06 31.04 12.54
CA GLN A 7 16.98 30.54 11.16
C GLN A 7 17.72 29.22 10.93
N GLY A 8 18.68 28.85 11.80
CA GLY A 8 19.43 27.59 11.69
C GLY A 8 18.69 26.35 12.19
N ASP A 9 17.70 26.52 13.06
CA ASP A 9 16.98 25.40 13.69
C ASP A 9 15.78 24.91 12.85
N GLN A 10 15.14 25.81 12.10
CA GLN A 10 14.03 25.44 11.21
C GLN A 10 14.48 24.64 9.97
N ILE A 11 15.70 24.90 9.47
CA ILE A 11 16.22 24.21 8.28
C ILE A 11 16.60 22.76 8.61
N ASN A 12 17.06 22.48 9.83
CA ASN A 12 17.42 21.12 10.25
C ASN A 12 16.20 20.24 10.57
N GLN A 13 15.10 20.80 11.07
CA GLN A 13 13.86 20.04 11.31
C GLN A 13 13.16 19.60 10.02
N GLU A 14 13.24 20.39 8.95
CA GLU A 14 12.69 20.03 7.64
C GLU A 14 13.55 18.94 6.95
N ASP A 15 14.87 18.99 7.10
CA ASP A 15 15.77 17.95 6.60
C ASP A 15 15.66 16.64 7.42
N GLU A 16 15.28 16.69 8.71
CA GLU A 16 14.94 15.50 9.52
C GLU A 16 13.57 14.87 9.17
N GLN A 17 12.73 15.58 8.42
CA GLN A 17 11.46 15.07 7.89
C GLN A 17 11.58 14.49 6.48
N ARG A 18 12.74 14.63 5.82
CA ARG A 18 12.95 14.14 4.47
C ARG A 18 13.19 12.63 4.45
N LEU A 19 12.14 11.91 4.05
CA LEU A 19 12.21 10.50 3.67
C LEU A 19 13.15 10.35 2.47
N LYS A 20 14.26 9.64 2.67
CA LYS A 20 15.37 9.49 1.71
C LYS A 20 14.99 8.63 0.50
N TYR A 21 14.13 7.63 0.70
CA TYR A 21 13.65 6.71 -0.34
C TYR A 21 12.13 6.79 -0.53
N LEU A 22 11.38 7.02 0.54
CA LEU A 22 9.90 7.02 0.55
C LEU A 22 9.27 8.40 0.38
N GLY A 23 10.05 9.43 0.04
CA GLY A 23 9.52 10.79 -0.22
C GLY A 23 8.45 10.82 -1.31
N PHE A 24 8.57 9.97 -2.34
CA PHE A 24 7.55 9.84 -3.38
C PHE A 24 6.22 9.30 -2.85
N VAL A 25 6.24 8.45 -1.81
CA VAL A 25 5.02 7.91 -1.19
C VAL A 25 4.27 9.03 -0.48
N HIS A 26 4.99 9.93 0.19
CA HIS A 26 4.40 11.10 0.83
C HIS A 26 3.72 12.01 -0.20
N VAL A 27 4.42 12.35 -1.30
CA VAL A 27 3.87 13.17 -2.39
C VAL A 27 2.68 12.47 -3.07
N ALA A 28 2.79 11.18 -3.38
CA ALA A 28 1.71 10.39 -3.96
C ALA A 28 0.49 10.30 -3.05
N THR A 29 0.71 10.19 -1.73
CA THR A 29 -0.38 10.20 -0.72
C THR A 29 -1.11 11.53 -0.74
N ILE A 30 -0.39 12.66 -0.72
CA ILE A 30 -1.00 13.99 -0.81
C ILE A 30 -1.80 14.13 -2.12
N GLN A 31 -1.23 13.70 -3.25
CA GLN A 31 -1.89 13.76 -4.55
C GLN A 31 -3.14 12.87 -4.62
N ALA A 32 -3.08 11.66 -4.06
CA ALA A 32 -4.21 10.77 -3.95
C ALA A 32 -5.31 11.39 -3.08
N VAL A 33 -4.97 11.90 -1.89
CA VAL A 33 -5.92 12.57 -0.99
C VAL A 33 -6.59 13.75 -1.69
N LEU A 34 -5.83 14.59 -2.40
CA LEU A 34 -6.39 15.71 -3.16
C LEU A 34 -7.31 15.25 -4.29
N CYS A 35 -6.94 14.20 -5.02
CA CYS A 35 -7.75 13.64 -6.10
C CYS A 35 -9.07 13.06 -5.57
N PHE A 36 -8.99 12.21 -4.54
CA PHE A 36 -10.16 11.61 -3.91
C PHE A 36 -11.04 12.65 -3.23
N SER A 37 -10.46 13.68 -2.60
CA SER A 37 -11.24 14.77 -2.00
C SER A 37 -12.05 15.54 -3.05
N LYS A 38 -11.43 15.89 -4.18
CA LYS A 38 -12.13 16.54 -5.30
C LYS A 38 -13.22 15.65 -5.87
N LEU A 39 -12.95 14.36 -6.04
CA LEU A 39 -13.93 13.40 -6.55
C LEU A 39 -15.09 13.21 -5.59
N TYR A 40 -14.80 13.10 -4.29
CA TYR A 40 -15.81 12.98 -3.23
C TYR A 40 -16.66 14.25 -3.14
N GLU A 41 -16.05 15.43 -3.14
CA GLU A 41 -16.75 16.72 -3.13
C GLU A 41 -17.64 16.87 -4.36
N TYR A 42 -17.13 16.52 -5.54
CA TYR A 42 -17.92 16.47 -6.76
C TYR A 42 -19.10 15.51 -6.65
N ALA A 43 -18.89 14.28 -6.20
CA ALA A 43 -19.97 13.30 -6.03
C ALA A 43 -21.01 13.75 -4.99
N LYS A 44 -20.56 14.34 -3.88
CA LYS A 44 -21.40 14.87 -2.81
C LYS A 44 -22.26 16.05 -3.26
N GLU A 45 -21.68 16.98 -4.03
CA GLU A 45 -22.42 18.11 -4.59
C GLU A 45 -23.45 17.68 -5.65
N ASN A 46 -23.15 16.61 -6.40
CA ASN A 46 -24.06 16.02 -7.39
C ASN A 46 -25.01 14.95 -6.82
N ALA A 47 -25.01 14.71 -5.50
CA ALA A 47 -25.80 13.62 -4.89
C ALA A 47 -27.31 13.90 -4.78
N GLY A 48 -27.77 15.11 -5.14
CA GLY A 48 -29.19 15.47 -5.15
C GLY A 48 -29.88 15.20 -3.80
N PRO A 49 -31.02 14.48 -3.77
CA PRO A 49 -31.75 14.17 -2.53
C PRO A 49 -30.94 13.42 -1.46
N LEU A 50 -29.86 12.73 -1.86
CA LEU A 50 -29.02 11.93 -0.95
C LEU A 50 -27.95 12.79 -0.23
N LYS A 51 -27.77 14.06 -0.64
CA LYS A 51 -26.76 14.97 -0.06
C LYS A 51 -26.93 15.14 1.45
N SER A 52 -28.16 15.20 1.96
CA SER A 52 -28.46 15.35 3.39
C SER A 52 -28.04 14.11 4.19
N GLY A 53 -28.27 12.91 3.66
CA GLY A 53 -27.84 11.64 4.26
C GLY A 53 -26.31 11.53 4.33
N VAL A 54 -25.62 11.87 3.24
CA VAL A 54 -24.15 11.88 3.19
C VAL A 54 -23.56 12.85 4.22
N GLN A 55 -24.12 14.06 4.34
CA GLN A 55 -23.67 15.04 5.34
C GLN A 55 -23.90 14.58 6.79
N SER A 56 -25.04 13.93 7.07
CA SER A 56 -25.35 13.41 8.41
C SER A 56 -24.38 12.30 8.84
N VAL A 57 -24.11 11.35 7.93
CA VAL A 57 -23.16 10.26 8.18
C VAL A 57 -21.73 10.80 8.31
N GLU A 58 -21.32 11.71 7.42
CA GLU A 58 -20.00 12.37 7.49
C GLU A 58 -19.80 13.09 8.84
N GLY A 59 -20.81 13.82 9.31
CA GLY A 59 -20.76 14.50 10.61
C GLY A 59 -20.63 13.53 11.79
N THR A 60 -21.33 12.39 11.72
CA THR A 60 -21.27 11.34 12.75
C THR A 60 -19.90 10.67 12.78
N VAL A 61 -19.42 10.22 11.61
CA VAL A 61 -18.10 9.59 11.47
C VAL A 61 -17.01 10.55 11.90
N LYS A 62 -17.07 11.83 11.48
CA LYS A 62 -16.12 12.85 11.91
C LYS A 62 -16.09 13.01 13.42
N THR A 63 -17.25 13.02 14.08
CA THR A 63 -17.32 13.13 15.55
C THR A 63 -16.66 11.94 16.26
N VAL A 64 -16.86 10.72 15.76
CA VAL A 64 -16.32 9.50 16.37
C VAL A 64 -14.83 9.30 16.06
N VAL A 65 -14.41 9.62 14.84
CA VAL A 65 -13.04 9.37 14.36
C VAL A 65 -12.11 10.54 14.66
N SER A 66 -12.60 11.77 14.80
CA SER A 66 -11.78 12.96 15.10
C SER A 66 -10.89 12.80 16.34
N PRO A 67 -11.37 12.28 17.49
CA PRO A 67 -10.52 12.02 18.65
C PRO A 67 -9.43 10.99 18.38
N VAL A 68 -9.73 9.97 17.56
CA VAL A 68 -8.78 8.92 17.18
C VAL A 68 -7.71 9.49 16.26
N TYR A 69 -8.10 10.25 15.23
CA TYR A 69 -7.16 10.91 14.33
C TYR A 69 -6.22 11.83 15.09
N LYS A 70 -6.74 12.69 15.97
CA LYS A 70 -5.89 13.57 16.80
C LYS A 70 -4.88 12.82 17.65
N LYS A 71 -5.20 11.61 18.10
CA LYS A 71 -4.30 10.80 18.92
C LYS A 71 -3.23 10.07 18.09
N PHE A 72 -3.51 9.75 16.84
CA PHE A 72 -2.68 8.86 16.03
C PHE A 72 -2.17 9.45 14.71
N HIS A 73 -2.45 10.71 14.39
CA HIS A 73 -2.06 11.33 13.12
C HIS A 73 -0.54 11.37 12.88
N ASP A 74 0.27 11.36 13.94
CA ASP A 74 1.74 11.34 13.83
C ASP A 74 2.30 9.94 13.57
N VAL A 75 1.57 8.88 13.96
CA VAL A 75 2.04 7.48 13.88
C VAL A 75 2.35 7.04 12.43
N PRO A 76 1.52 7.33 11.41
CA PRO A 76 1.84 6.99 10.03
C PRO A 76 3.14 7.61 9.51
N LEU A 77 3.46 8.83 9.95
CA LEU A 77 4.70 9.52 9.53
C LEU A 77 5.93 8.88 10.18
N GLU A 78 5.85 8.58 11.48
CA GLU A 78 6.92 7.87 12.19
C GLU A 78 7.17 6.47 11.64
N LEU A 79 6.11 5.74 11.31
CA LEU A 79 6.23 4.43 10.66
C LEU A 79 6.91 4.54 9.30
N LEU A 80 6.54 5.56 8.51
CA LEU A 80 7.14 5.80 7.20
C LEU A 80 8.65 6.11 7.33
N LYS A 81 9.04 6.91 8.32
CA LYS A 81 10.45 7.18 8.66
C LYS A 81 11.19 5.91 9.09
N PHE A 82 10.55 5.06 9.90
CA PHE A 82 11.14 3.80 10.32
C PHE A 82 11.43 2.86 9.14
N ILE A 83 10.45 2.73 8.23
CA ILE A 83 10.61 1.92 7.02
C ILE A 83 11.69 2.54 6.12
N ASP A 84 11.70 3.87 5.95
CA ASP A 84 12.70 4.59 5.15
C ASP A 84 14.13 4.32 5.64
N ARG A 85 14.35 4.39 6.97
CA ARG A 85 15.63 4.03 7.60
C ARG A 85 15.98 2.56 7.40
N LYS A 86 15.01 1.65 7.51
CA LYS A 86 15.22 0.22 7.27
C LYS A 86 15.61 -0.08 5.82
N VAL A 87 15.01 0.66 4.88
CA VAL A 87 15.38 0.58 3.46
C VAL A 87 16.80 1.11 3.25
N ASP A 88 17.18 2.23 3.88
CA ASP A 88 18.56 2.77 3.81
C ASP A 88 19.60 1.77 4.33
N GLU A 89 19.35 1.17 5.50
CA GLU A 89 20.18 0.10 6.07
C GLU A 89 20.32 -1.08 5.10
N SER A 90 19.20 -1.55 4.54
CA SER A 90 19.19 -2.66 3.58
C SER A 90 19.95 -2.33 2.29
N VAL A 91 19.83 -1.11 1.76
CA VAL A 91 20.53 -0.68 0.55
C VAL A 91 22.02 -0.57 0.81
N ASN A 92 22.43 -0.07 1.98
CA ASN A 92 23.82 0.04 2.37
C ASN A 92 24.47 -1.35 2.59
N ASP A 93 23.77 -2.25 3.27
CA ASP A 93 24.24 -3.63 3.48
C ASP A 93 24.33 -4.42 2.18
N LEU A 94 23.35 -4.25 1.28
CA LEU A 94 23.39 -4.82 -0.06
C LEU A 94 24.53 -4.24 -0.89
N GLY A 95 24.79 -2.94 -0.78
CA GLY A 95 25.90 -2.25 -1.44
C GLY A 95 27.27 -2.76 -1.00
N LYS A 96 27.42 -3.14 0.28
CA LYS A 96 28.66 -3.76 0.80
C LYS A 96 28.83 -5.22 0.38
N ARG A 97 27.75 -5.92 0.02
CA ARG A 97 27.73 -7.38 -0.18
C ARG A 97 27.55 -7.83 -1.64
N MET A 98 27.37 -6.91 -2.59
CA MET A 98 27.13 -7.27 -4.00
C MET A 98 28.29 -6.94 -4.95
N PRO A 99 28.68 -7.88 -5.85
CA PRO A 99 29.56 -7.59 -6.98
C PRO A 99 28.88 -6.66 -8.01
N PRO A 100 29.60 -6.17 -9.04
CA PRO A 100 29.17 -5.12 -9.99
C PRO A 100 27.92 -5.40 -10.85
N LEU A 101 27.15 -6.47 -10.62
CA LEU A 101 25.99 -6.83 -11.44
C LEU A 101 24.85 -5.81 -11.38
N VAL A 102 24.72 -5.03 -10.30
CA VAL A 102 23.74 -3.93 -10.22
C VAL A 102 24.06 -2.76 -11.17
N LYS A 103 25.29 -2.65 -11.67
CA LYS A 103 25.65 -1.67 -12.72
C LYS A 103 25.14 -2.06 -14.12
N LYS A 104 24.71 -3.32 -14.32
CA LYS A 104 24.17 -3.81 -15.61
C LYS A 104 22.65 -3.72 -15.70
N ALA A 105 21.93 -3.58 -14.58
CA ALA A 105 20.49 -3.36 -14.59
C ALA A 105 20.06 -2.08 -15.35
N PRO A 106 20.79 -0.95 -15.25
CA PRO A 106 20.53 0.24 -16.06
C PRO A 106 20.79 0.02 -17.56
N GLU A 107 21.79 -0.78 -17.94
CA GLU A 107 22.03 -1.16 -19.35
C GLU A 107 20.90 -2.01 -19.90
N VAL A 108 20.41 -2.99 -19.12
CA VAL A 108 19.26 -3.81 -19.50
C VAL A 108 18.00 -2.93 -19.62
N ALA A 109 17.74 -2.05 -18.65
CA ALA A 109 16.60 -1.14 -18.70
C ALA A 109 16.68 -0.15 -19.89
N ARG A 110 17.87 0.37 -20.20
CA ARG A 110 18.09 1.21 -21.39
C ARG A 110 17.88 0.43 -22.68
N SER A 111 18.40 -0.79 -22.79
CA SER A 111 18.19 -1.63 -23.98
C SER A 111 16.71 -1.94 -24.20
N VAL A 112 15.95 -2.17 -23.12
CA VAL A 112 14.51 -2.41 -23.17
C VAL A 112 13.76 -1.13 -23.56
N ALA A 113 14.17 0.04 -23.05
CA ALA A 113 13.60 1.32 -23.43
C ALA A 113 13.87 1.67 -24.91
N GLU A 114 15.09 1.41 -25.39
CA GLU A 114 15.45 1.58 -26.80
C GLU A 114 14.69 0.61 -27.71
N GLU A 115 14.49 -0.64 -27.28
CA GLU A 115 13.71 -1.63 -28.02
C GLU A 115 12.21 -1.26 -28.07
N VAL A 116 11.68 -0.69 -26.99
CA VAL A 116 10.31 -0.13 -26.94
C VAL A 116 10.17 1.09 -27.87
N GLN A 117 11.20 1.92 -27.97
CA GLN A 117 11.23 3.06 -28.89
C GLN A 117 11.35 2.62 -30.36
N ARG A 118 12.08 1.53 -30.64
CA ARG A 118 12.26 0.98 -31.99
C ARG A 118 11.08 0.15 -32.51
N ALA A 119 10.45 -0.67 -31.67
CA ALA A 119 9.45 -1.65 -32.08
C ALA A 119 7.98 -1.20 -31.89
N GLY A 120 7.75 -0.06 -31.22
CA GLY A 120 6.41 0.43 -30.91
C GLY A 120 5.76 -0.28 -29.71
N VAL A 121 4.98 0.48 -28.93
CA VAL A 121 4.52 0.11 -27.57
C VAL A 121 3.56 -1.09 -27.54
N VAL A 122 2.68 -1.23 -28.53
CA VAL A 122 1.50 -2.12 -28.41
C VAL A 122 1.82 -3.60 -28.66
N GLY A 123 2.66 -3.91 -29.66
CA GLY A 123 3.02 -5.28 -30.01
C GLY A 123 3.97 -5.91 -28.99
N THR A 124 4.95 -5.14 -28.54
CA THR A 124 5.98 -5.57 -27.58
C THR A 124 5.43 -5.67 -26.16
N ALA A 125 4.59 -4.73 -25.71
CA ALA A 125 3.97 -4.83 -24.38
C ALA A 125 3.08 -6.07 -24.25
N THR A 126 2.33 -6.41 -25.31
CA THR A 126 1.47 -7.62 -25.32
C THR A 126 2.31 -8.91 -25.31
N GLY A 127 3.42 -8.96 -26.05
CA GLY A 127 4.35 -10.10 -26.05
C GLY A 127 5.10 -10.28 -24.72
N ILE A 128 5.56 -9.17 -24.13
CA ILE A 128 6.20 -9.16 -22.81
C ILE A 128 5.19 -9.56 -21.73
N ALA A 129 3.97 -9.01 -21.76
CA ALA A 129 2.92 -9.38 -20.82
C ALA A 129 2.55 -10.86 -20.92
N LYS A 130 2.38 -11.40 -22.14
CA LYS A 130 2.09 -12.83 -22.34
C LYS A 130 3.24 -13.73 -21.86
N SER A 131 4.50 -13.37 -22.15
CA SER A 131 5.66 -14.16 -21.72
C SER A 131 5.91 -14.07 -20.22
N ALA A 132 5.68 -12.90 -19.60
CA ALA A 132 5.71 -12.73 -18.16
C ALA A 132 4.59 -13.53 -17.50
N TYR A 133 3.37 -13.50 -18.04
CA TYR A 133 2.26 -14.29 -17.56
C TYR A 133 2.55 -15.79 -17.65
N ALA A 134 3.05 -16.29 -18.79
CA ALA A 134 3.38 -17.69 -18.98
C ALA A 134 4.52 -18.18 -18.04
N LYS A 135 5.43 -17.30 -17.62
CA LYS A 135 6.48 -17.63 -16.64
C LYS A 135 6.00 -17.51 -15.20
N CYS A 136 5.16 -16.52 -14.91
CA CYS A 136 4.64 -16.28 -13.58
C CYS A 136 3.51 -17.23 -13.21
N GLU A 137 2.71 -17.71 -14.17
CA GLU A 137 1.61 -18.65 -13.93
C GLU A 137 2.06 -19.94 -13.23
N PRO A 138 3.09 -20.68 -13.70
CA PRO A 138 3.55 -21.88 -13.00
C PRO A 138 4.20 -21.56 -11.65
N ALA A 139 4.92 -20.45 -11.53
CA ALA A 139 5.53 -20.04 -10.26
C ALA A 139 4.48 -19.61 -9.22
N ALA A 140 3.43 -18.91 -9.65
CA ALA A 140 2.30 -18.54 -8.80
C ALA A 140 1.53 -19.80 -8.38
N LYS A 141 1.23 -20.71 -9.32
CA LYS A 141 0.58 -21.99 -9.02
C LYS A 141 1.39 -22.82 -8.02
N ASP A 142 2.70 -22.95 -8.21
CA ASP A 142 3.58 -23.66 -7.27
C ASP A 142 3.54 -23.07 -5.85
N LEU A 143 3.59 -21.74 -5.74
CA LEU A 143 3.43 -21.05 -4.46
C LEU A 143 2.04 -21.29 -3.86
N TYR A 144 0.96 -21.19 -4.65
CA TYR A 144 -0.40 -21.49 -4.18
C TYR A 144 -0.51 -22.92 -3.65
N THR A 145 -0.06 -23.93 -4.41
CA THR A 145 -0.10 -25.34 -4.00
C THR A 145 0.73 -25.61 -2.75
N LYS A 146 1.84 -24.90 -2.56
CA LYS A 146 2.66 -25.01 -1.34
C LYS A 146 1.95 -24.44 -0.11
N TYR A 147 1.20 -23.35 -0.26
CA TYR A 147 0.55 -22.66 0.86
C TYR A 147 -0.88 -23.14 1.16
N GLU A 148 -1.60 -23.68 0.18
CA GLU A 148 -2.93 -24.27 0.29
C GLU A 148 -3.09 -25.19 1.52
N PRO A 149 -2.25 -26.23 1.74
CA PRO A 149 -2.42 -27.11 2.90
C PRO A 149 -2.17 -26.41 4.24
N SER A 150 -1.37 -25.34 4.26
CA SER A 150 -1.17 -24.53 5.46
C SER A 150 -2.39 -23.66 5.73
N ALA A 151 -2.93 -23.01 4.70
CA ALA A 151 -4.14 -22.20 4.79
C ALA A 151 -5.34 -23.04 5.24
N GLU A 152 -5.53 -24.23 4.66
CA GLU A 152 -6.58 -25.17 5.06
C GLU A 152 -6.43 -25.59 6.52
N ARG A 153 -5.21 -25.95 6.97
CA ARG A 153 -4.97 -26.31 8.38
C ARG A 153 -5.35 -25.18 9.33
N TYR A 154 -4.99 -23.94 9.01
CA TYR A 154 -5.39 -22.79 9.82
C TYR A 154 -6.90 -22.56 9.79
N ALA A 155 -7.54 -22.66 8.62
CA ALA A 155 -8.99 -22.52 8.49
C ALA A 155 -9.74 -23.58 9.30
N VAL A 156 -9.34 -24.85 9.21
CA VAL A 156 -9.93 -25.97 9.98
C VAL A 156 -9.68 -25.79 11.48
N SER A 157 -8.47 -25.40 11.88
CA SER A 157 -8.13 -25.16 13.29
C SER A 157 -8.94 -23.99 13.87
N ALA A 158 -9.06 -22.90 13.12
CA ALA A 158 -9.87 -21.74 13.49
C ALA A 158 -11.35 -22.13 13.61
N TRP A 159 -11.91 -22.82 12.61
CA TRP A 159 -13.30 -23.30 12.64
C TRP A 159 -13.57 -24.22 13.84
N LYS A 160 -12.66 -25.14 14.12
CA LYS A 160 -12.76 -26.05 15.28
C LYS A 160 -12.69 -25.28 16.61
N SER A 161 -11.84 -24.28 16.70
CA SER A 161 -11.71 -23.43 17.89
C SER A 161 -12.97 -22.58 18.09
N LEU A 162 -13.52 -22.05 17.00
CA LEU A 162 -14.71 -21.22 17.01
C LEU A 162 -15.95 -22.05 17.40
N ASN A 163 -16.06 -23.29 16.93
CA ASN A 163 -17.11 -24.25 17.35
C ASN A 163 -17.04 -24.66 18.84
N ARG A 164 -15.94 -24.38 19.55
CA ARG A 164 -15.89 -24.56 21.01
C ARG A 164 -16.53 -23.40 21.77
N LEU A 165 -16.77 -22.26 21.12
CA LEU A 165 -17.47 -21.14 21.73
C LEU A 165 -18.97 -21.45 21.79
N PRO A 166 -19.65 -21.20 22.92
CA PRO A 166 -21.03 -21.64 23.14
C PRO A 166 -22.06 -21.02 22.19
N LEU A 167 -21.75 -19.86 21.58
CA LEU A 167 -22.66 -19.12 20.70
C LEU A 167 -22.40 -19.32 19.22
N PHE A 168 -21.20 -19.80 18.83
CA PHE A 168 -20.83 -19.89 17.43
C PHE A 168 -21.56 -20.98 16.64
N PRO A 169 -21.80 -22.20 17.17
CA PRO A 169 -22.53 -23.24 16.44
C PRO A 169 -23.93 -22.79 16.01
N GLN A 170 -24.60 -21.96 16.82
CA GLN A 170 -25.93 -21.43 16.50
C GLN A 170 -25.90 -20.44 15.33
N VAL A 171 -24.88 -19.57 15.27
CA VAL A 171 -24.69 -18.60 14.18
C VAL A 171 -24.22 -19.30 12.90
N ALA A 172 -23.35 -20.31 13.01
CA ALA A 172 -22.87 -21.08 11.86
C ALA A 172 -24.02 -21.81 11.14
N HIS A 173 -24.98 -22.38 11.87
CA HIS A 173 -26.15 -23.05 11.27
C HIS A 173 -27.10 -22.11 10.53
N ILE A 174 -27.15 -20.82 10.88
CA ILE A 174 -27.97 -19.80 10.18
C ILE A 174 -27.30 -19.37 8.87
N MET A 175 -25.98 -19.43 8.82
CA MET A 175 -25.16 -18.92 7.70
C MET A 175 -24.85 -19.98 6.64
N VAL A 176 -24.93 -21.28 6.96
CA VAL A 176 -24.83 -22.34 5.96
C VAL A 176 -26.12 -22.34 5.15
N PRO A 177 -26.09 -22.05 3.83
CA PRO A 177 -27.26 -22.19 2.99
C PRO A 177 -27.64 -23.67 3.00
N THR A 178 -28.80 -24.01 3.55
CA THR A 178 -29.37 -25.34 3.40
C THR A 178 -29.67 -25.52 1.91
N ALA A 179 -28.82 -26.26 1.21
CA ALA A 179 -29.12 -26.70 -0.14
C ALA A 179 -30.34 -27.62 -0.05
N THR A 180 -31.51 -27.10 -0.42
CA THR A 180 -32.73 -27.87 -0.70
C THR A 180 -32.67 -28.49 -2.07
#